data_AF-A0A6M2D5F4-F1
#
_entry.id   AF-A0A6M2D5F4-F1
#
_cell.length_a   1.000
_cell.length_b   1.000
_cell.length_c   1.000
_cell.angle_alpha   90.00
_cell.angle_beta   90.00
_cell.angle_gamma   90.00
#
_symmetry.space_group_name_H-M   'P 1'
#
loop_
_entity.id
_entity.type
_entity.pdbx_description
1 polymer ?
#
loop_
_entity_poly.entity_id
_entity_poly.type
_entity_poly.pdbx_seq_one_letter_code
_entity_poly.pdbx_strand_id
1 'polypeptide(L)'
;SLSRCSRMVDSLQWQGFQVTYVIVKSAISPRPGNWILERSIDGVFYRPWQYYAVSDGECWEAYGIAPTPGQPVYKTDDEVICTSYYSSITPLEDGEIHTSLITGRPGAEEFSEKLMDFTKARYVRLRLQRIRTLNADLMSFQTNGDSDKLDKSIARRYFYSIKDIS
;
A
#
# COMPACT_ATOMS: atom_id res chain seq x y z
N SER A 1 19.36 -37.73 28.23
CA SER A 1 19.80 -36.42 27.72
C SER A 1 19.01 -35.96 26.48
N LEU A 2 17.73 -36.34 26.34
CA LEU A 2 16.89 -35.99 25.17
C LEU A 2 16.09 -34.69 25.34
N SER A 3 16.11 -34.06 26.51
CA SER A 3 15.38 -32.82 26.83
C SER A 3 16.05 -31.54 26.34
N ARG A 4 17.24 -31.63 25.74
CA ARG A 4 18.01 -30.47 25.24
C ARG A 4 17.87 -30.25 23.73
N CYS A 5 17.39 -31.24 22.97
CA CYS A 5 17.20 -31.12 21.53
C CYS A 5 15.88 -30.43 21.17
N SER A 6 14.85 -30.55 22.03
CA SER A 6 13.60 -29.80 21.87
C SER A 6 13.69 -28.31 22.20
N ARG A 7 14.80 -27.85 22.84
CA ARG A 7 15.06 -26.43 23.13
C ARG A 7 16.02 -25.75 22.14
N MET A 8 16.44 -26.46 21.09
CA MET A 8 17.31 -25.91 20.04
C MET A 8 16.57 -25.68 18.71
N VAL A 9 15.26 -25.91 18.66
CA VAL A 9 14.40 -25.48 17.54
C VAL A 9 13.74 -24.11 17.84
N ASP A 10 13.81 -23.64 19.09
CA ASP A 10 13.32 -22.33 19.53
C ASP A 10 14.31 -21.17 19.30
N SER A 11 15.37 -21.37 18.51
CA SER A 11 16.42 -20.36 18.29
C SER A 11 16.68 -20.00 16.81
N LEU A 12 15.81 -20.38 15.87
CA LEU A 12 15.62 -19.57 14.65
C LEU A 12 14.52 -18.57 14.92
N GLN A 13 14.90 -17.50 15.60
CA GLN A 13 14.06 -16.35 15.84
C GLN A 13 13.78 -15.67 14.49
N TRP A 14 12.72 -16.10 13.80
CA TRP A 14 12.09 -15.25 12.78
C TRP A 14 11.46 -14.06 13.53
N GLN A 15 12.29 -13.10 13.94
CA GLN A 15 11.82 -11.89 14.61
C GLN A 15 11.02 -11.09 13.58
N GLY A 16 9.71 -11.05 13.74
CA GLY A 16 8.87 -10.06 13.07
C GLY A 16 9.15 -8.69 13.68
N PHE A 17 9.35 -7.68 12.83
CA PHE A 17 9.50 -6.30 13.25
C PHE A 17 8.13 -5.67 13.47
N GLN A 18 8.09 -4.68 14.35
CA GLN A 18 6.90 -3.87 14.58
C GLN A 18 7.00 -2.63 13.69
N VAL A 19 6.24 -2.63 12.60
CA VAL A 19 6.25 -1.55 11.61
C VAL A 19 5.21 -0.52 12.03
N THR A 20 5.65 0.69 12.32
CA THR A 20 4.77 1.77 12.83
C THR A 20 4.29 2.69 11.72
N TYR A 21 5.11 2.90 10.70
CA TYR A 21 4.78 3.63 9.49
C TYR A 21 5.49 3.04 8.28
N VAL A 22 4.98 3.38 7.10
CA VAL A 22 5.65 3.21 5.81
C VAL A 22 5.48 4.49 5.03
N ILE A 23 6.60 5.10 4.63
CA ILE A 23 6.62 6.32 3.82
C ILE A 23 7.18 5.99 2.44
N VAL A 24 6.41 6.29 1.40
CA VAL A 24 6.84 6.11 0.01
C VAL A 24 7.00 7.47 -0.64
N LYS A 25 8.16 7.75 -1.21
CA LYS A 25 8.43 9.00 -1.93
C LYS A 25 8.66 8.72 -3.40
N SER A 26 7.79 9.31 -4.22
CA SER A 26 7.94 9.25 -5.67
C SER A 26 9.10 10.14 -6.11
N ALA A 27 9.70 9.84 -7.26
CA ALA A 27 10.72 10.68 -7.88
C ALA A 27 10.08 11.52 -8.99
N ILE A 28 10.55 11.37 -10.23
CA ILE A 28 10.06 12.05 -11.44
C ILE A 28 8.74 11.46 -11.99
N SER A 29 7.87 10.97 -11.12
CA SER A 29 6.53 10.47 -11.47
C SER A 29 5.52 10.84 -10.40
N PRO A 30 4.23 10.96 -10.73
CA PRO A 30 3.19 11.10 -9.74
C PRO A 30 3.15 9.89 -8.80
N ARG A 31 2.45 10.05 -7.69
CA ARG A 31 2.14 8.93 -6.80
C ARG A 31 1.37 7.82 -7.55
N PRO A 32 1.55 6.55 -7.16
CA PRO A 32 0.78 5.47 -7.75
C PRO A 32 -0.73 5.69 -7.58
N GLY A 33 -1.51 5.29 -8.59
CA GLY A 33 -2.96 5.50 -8.60
C GLY A 33 -3.70 4.45 -7.79
N ASN A 34 -3.72 3.20 -8.27
CA ASN A 34 -4.22 2.06 -7.51
C ASN A 34 -3.02 1.19 -7.13
N TRP A 35 -2.90 0.88 -5.85
CA TRP A 35 -1.87 -0.01 -5.33
C TRP A 35 -2.23 -0.52 -3.93
N ILE A 36 -1.49 -1.54 -3.46
CA ILE A 36 -1.71 -2.18 -2.16
C ILE A 36 -0.40 -2.17 -1.38
N LEU A 37 -0.47 -1.72 -0.13
CA LEU A 37 0.60 -1.94 0.85
C LEU A 37 0.31 -3.26 1.57
N GLU A 38 1.20 -4.23 1.43
CA GLU A 38 1.02 -5.59 1.96
C GLU A 38 2.16 -5.98 2.91
N ARG A 39 1.85 -6.90 3.82
CA ARG A 39 2.79 -7.48 4.77
C ARG A 39 2.77 -8.99 4.79
N SER A 40 3.86 -9.58 5.23
CA SER A 40 3.98 -11.02 5.46
C SER A 40 4.98 -11.34 6.58
N ILE A 41 4.78 -12.47 7.26
CA ILE A 41 5.73 -13.04 8.22
C ILE A 41 6.64 -14.07 7.54
N ASP A 42 6.10 -14.83 6.59
CA ASP A 42 6.77 -15.96 5.92
C ASP A 42 7.31 -15.62 4.52
N GLY A 43 6.89 -14.49 3.94
CA GLY A 43 7.25 -14.10 2.58
C GLY A 43 6.50 -14.85 1.49
N VAL A 44 5.50 -15.66 1.85
CA VAL A 44 4.67 -16.46 0.93
C VAL A 44 3.25 -15.95 0.94
N PHE A 45 2.64 -15.85 2.13
CA PHE A 45 1.28 -15.36 2.29
C PHE A 45 1.33 -13.89 2.69
N TYR A 46 0.87 -13.03 1.77
CA TYR A 46 0.77 -11.60 2.00
C TYR A 46 -0.65 -11.21 2.37
N ARG A 47 -0.77 -10.32 3.35
CA ARG A 47 -2.03 -9.70 3.76
C ARG A 47 -1.94 -8.19 3.57
N PRO A 48 -3.02 -7.53 3.14
CA PRO A 48 -3.02 -6.08 3.00
C PRO A 48 -2.91 -5.41 4.38
N TRP A 49 -2.13 -4.33 4.45
CA TRP A 49 -2.27 -3.30 5.47
C TRP A 49 -3.26 -2.22 5.02
N GLN A 50 -3.16 -1.78 3.77
CA GLN A 50 -3.99 -0.70 3.24
C GLN A 50 -4.09 -0.77 1.71
N TYR A 51 -5.26 -0.40 1.21
CA TYR A 51 -5.52 -0.21 -0.21
C TYR A 51 -5.54 1.28 -0.56
N TYR A 52 -5.04 1.61 -1.74
CA TYR A 52 -5.06 2.95 -2.29
C TYR A 52 -5.71 2.88 -3.67
N ALA A 53 -6.60 3.83 -3.93
CA ALA A 53 -7.33 3.91 -5.19
C ALA A 53 -7.35 5.34 -5.72
N VAL A 54 -7.52 5.51 -7.01
CA VAL A 54 -7.57 6.84 -7.66
C VAL A 54 -8.82 7.67 -7.30
N SER A 55 -9.86 7.03 -6.77
CA SER A 55 -11.10 7.65 -6.31
C SER A 55 -11.79 6.75 -5.27
N ASP A 56 -12.72 7.32 -4.51
CA ASP A 56 -13.54 6.57 -3.56
C ASP A 56 -14.37 5.47 -4.23
N GLY A 57 -14.87 5.70 -5.45
CA GLY A 57 -15.60 4.69 -6.22
C GLY A 57 -14.73 3.48 -6.60
N GLU A 58 -13.47 3.74 -6.94
CA GLU A 58 -12.52 2.69 -7.31
C GLU A 58 -12.13 1.79 -6.12
N CYS A 59 -12.31 2.24 -4.87
CA CYS A 59 -12.16 1.35 -3.72
C CYS A 59 -13.17 0.19 -3.76
N TRP A 60 -14.43 0.47 -4.14
CA TRP A 60 -15.41 -0.60 -4.34
C TRP A 60 -15.12 -1.41 -5.59
N GLU A 61 -14.92 -0.74 -6.71
CA GLU A 61 -14.82 -1.41 -8.02
C GLU A 61 -13.58 -2.30 -8.12
N ALA A 62 -12.43 -1.85 -7.62
CA ALA A 62 -11.17 -2.59 -7.74
C ALA A 62 -10.94 -3.58 -6.59
N TYR A 63 -11.40 -3.27 -5.38
CA TYR A 63 -11.04 -4.03 -4.18
C TYR A 63 -12.22 -4.60 -3.41
N GLY A 64 -13.45 -4.19 -3.71
CA GLY A 64 -14.60 -4.57 -2.89
C GLY A 64 -14.43 -4.12 -1.45
N ILE A 65 -13.85 -2.91 -1.21
CA ILE A 65 -13.72 -2.28 0.11
C ILE A 65 -14.36 -0.88 0.11
N ALA A 66 -15.10 -0.55 1.17
CA ALA A 66 -15.75 0.75 1.31
C ALA A 66 -14.66 1.81 1.41
N PRO A 67 -14.78 2.95 0.71
CA PRO A 67 -13.81 4.01 0.84
C PRO A 67 -13.84 4.60 2.25
N THR A 68 -12.67 5.00 2.74
CA THR A 68 -12.48 5.89 3.89
C THR A 68 -12.17 7.29 3.35
N PRO A 69 -13.19 8.16 3.23
CA PRO A 69 -13.02 9.48 2.63
C PRO A 69 -12.24 10.41 3.55
N GLY A 70 -11.42 11.28 2.94
CA GLY A 70 -10.57 12.19 3.71
C GLY A 70 -9.39 11.49 4.37
N GLN A 71 -8.89 12.06 5.46
CA GLN A 71 -7.75 11.50 6.17
C GLN A 71 -8.10 10.13 6.75
N PRO A 72 -7.23 9.10 6.61
CA PRO A 72 -7.46 7.79 7.19
C PRO A 72 -7.79 7.81 8.68
N VAL A 73 -8.90 7.15 9.03
CA VAL A 73 -9.36 6.91 10.39
C VAL A 73 -9.79 5.46 10.52
N TYR A 74 -9.64 4.87 11.70
CA TYR A 74 -9.85 3.44 11.92
C TYR A 74 -10.82 3.19 13.07
N LYS A 75 -11.74 2.25 12.88
CA LYS A 75 -12.70 1.76 13.87
C LYS A 75 -12.12 0.64 14.74
N THR A 76 -11.20 -0.15 14.21
CA THR A 76 -10.53 -1.24 14.94
C THR A 76 -9.02 -1.28 14.64
N ASP A 77 -8.26 -1.90 15.53
CA ASP A 77 -6.79 -1.96 15.42
C ASP A 77 -6.26 -2.76 14.23
N ASP A 78 -7.08 -3.67 13.69
CA ASP A 78 -6.76 -4.50 12.54
C ASP A 78 -7.53 -4.12 11.27
N GLU A 79 -8.28 -3.01 11.31
CA GLU A 79 -9.07 -2.59 10.16
C GLU A 79 -8.16 -2.28 8.97
N VAL A 80 -8.46 -2.93 7.85
CA VAL A 80 -7.86 -2.67 6.55
C VAL A 80 -8.82 -1.79 5.76
N ILE A 81 -8.36 -0.62 5.37
CA ILE A 81 -9.16 0.38 4.67
C ILE A 81 -8.74 0.51 3.21
N CYS A 82 -9.58 1.19 2.43
CA CYS A 82 -9.20 1.76 1.15
C CYS A 82 -9.38 3.28 1.18
N THR A 83 -8.39 4.04 0.68
CA THR A 83 -8.46 5.51 0.64
C THR A 83 -7.96 6.06 -0.68
N SER A 84 -8.59 7.13 -1.16
CA SER A 84 -8.06 7.93 -2.29
C SER A 84 -7.32 9.19 -1.85
N TYR A 85 -7.17 9.43 -0.54
CA TYR A 85 -6.56 10.65 0.01
C TYR A 85 -5.14 10.91 -0.53
N TYR A 86 -4.35 9.85 -0.70
CA TYR A 86 -2.97 9.94 -1.18
C TYR A 86 -2.82 9.76 -2.70
N SER A 87 -3.91 9.53 -3.43
CA SER A 87 -3.89 9.20 -4.86
C SER A 87 -4.22 10.39 -5.77
N SER A 88 -4.17 11.61 -5.23
CA SER A 88 -4.19 12.83 -6.04
C SER A 88 -2.99 12.85 -7.00
N ILE A 89 -3.23 13.30 -8.23
CA ILE A 89 -2.20 13.43 -9.27
C ILE A 89 -1.16 14.51 -8.94
N THR A 90 -1.49 15.47 -8.08
CA THR A 90 -0.56 16.51 -7.64
C THR A 90 0.09 16.15 -6.30
N PRO A 91 1.41 16.30 -6.15
CA PRO A 91 2.36 16.80 -7.13
C PRO A 91 2.73 15.73 -8.18
N LEU A 92 3.17 16.18 -9.36
CA LEU A 92 3.58 15.30 -10.46
C LEU A 92 4.96 14.66 -10.23
N GLU A 93 5.74 15.20 -9.31
CA GLU A 93 7.04 14.70 -8.89
C GLU A 93 7.15 14.85 -7.38
N ASP A 94 8.05 14.10 -6.75
CA ASP A 94 8.35 14.19 -5.32
C ASP A 94 7.14 13.97 -4.39
N GLY A 95 6.09 13.33 -4.90
CA GLY A 95 4.89 13.04 -4.13
C GLY A 95 5.14 12.01 -3.04
N GLU A 96 4.78 12.35 -1.81
CA GLU A 96 4.93 11.47 -0.66
C GLU A 96 3.59 10.83 -0.25
N ILE A 97 3.66 9.58 0.20
CA ILE A 97 2.56 8.85 0.84
C ILE A 97 3.01 8.44 2.23
N HIS A 98 2.30 8.91 3.24
CA HIS A 98 2.58 8.61 4.64
C HIS A 98 1.51 7.65 5.15
N THR A 99 1.92 6.43 5.48
CA THR A 99 1.00 5.41 5.99
C THR A 99 1.37 5.10 7.43
N SER A 100 0.59 5.64 8.37
CA SER A 100 0.73 5.24 9.77
C SER A 100 -0.10 3.98 10.02
N LEU A 101 0.54 2.96 10.59
CA LEU A 101 -0.12 1.71 10.99
C LEU A 101 -0.63 1.75 12.43
N ILE A 102 -0.25 2.79 13.20
CA ILE A 102 -0.62 2.97 14.62
C ILE A 102 -1.54 4.18 14.81
N THR A 103 -1.19 5.33 14.24
CA THR A 103 -1.90 6.59 14.49
C THR A 103 -3.36 6.50 14.02
N GLY A 104 -4.28 6.91 14.89
CA GLY A 104 -5.72 6.91 14.60
C GLY A 104 -6.41 5.58 14.88
N ARG A 105 -5.69 4.54 15.33
CA ARG A 105 -6.28 3.28 15.80
C ARG A 105 -6.57 3.34 17.31
N PRO A 106 -7.68 2.74 17.79
CA PRO A 106 -8.07 2.81 19.21
C PRO A 106 -7.00 2.32 20.20
N GLY A 107 -6.29 1.25 19.85
CA GLY A 107 -5.26 0.61 20.69
C GLY A 107 -3.88 1.27 20.62
N ALA A 108 -3.76 2.46 20.01
CA ALA A 108 -2.48 3.14 19.84
C ALA A 108 -1.82 3.57 21.16
N GLU A 109 -2.62 3.98 22.14
CA GLU A 109 -2.14 4.41 23.48
C GLU A 109 -1.63 3.24 24.32
N GLU A 110 -2.35 2.11 24.29
CA GLU A 110 -2.09 0.95 25.13
C GLU A 110 -1.29 -0.17 24.43
N PHE A 111 -1.00 -0.01 23.14
CA PHE A 111 -0.37 -1.04 22.29
C PHE A 111 -1.11 -2.39 22.42
N SER A 112 -2.39 -2.39 22.10
CA SER A 112 -3.25 -3.57 22.19
C SER A 112 -2.63 -4.78 21.46
N GLU A 113 -2.85 -6.00 21.95
CA GLU A 113 -2.33 -7.22 21.32
C GLU A 113 -2.73 -7.30 19.83
N LYS A 114 -3.97 -6.88 19.53
CA LYS A 114 -4.50 -6.82 18.16
C LYS A 114 -3.71 -5.87 17.28
N LEU A 115 -3.36 -4.68 17.79
CA LEU A 115 -2.53 -3.71 17.08
C LEU A 115 -1.13 -4.27 16.87
N MET A 116 -0.53 -4.85 17.92
CA MET A 116 0.81 -5.44 17.87
C MET A 116 0.92 -6.59 16.86
N ASP A 117 -0.13 -7.39 16.71
CA ASP A 117 -0.21 -8.42 15.69
C ASP A 117 -0.49 -7.86 14.30
N PHE A 118 -1.22 -6.75 14.20
CA PHE A 118 -1.49 -6.06 12.95
C PHE A 118 -0.21 -5.43 12.37
N THR A 119 0.59 -4.75 13.19
CA THR A 119 1.83 -4.07 12.80
C THR A 119 3.02 -5.00 12.59
N LYS A 120 2.91 -6.26 13.03
CA LYS A 120 3.98 -7.25 12.88
C LYS A 120 4.18 -7.66 11.43
N ALA A 121 5.42 -7.53 10.95
CA ALA A 121 5.83 -8.00 9.63
C ALA A 121 7.31 -8.35 9.58
N ARG A 122 7.67 -9.25 8.66
CA ARG A 122 9.06 -9.49 8.26
C ARG A 122 9.32 -9.05 6.82
N TYR A 123 8.29 -9.10 5.99
CA TYR A 123 8.33 -8.66 4.61
C TYR A 123 7.23 -7.63 4.38
N VAL A 124 7.58 -6.56 3.68
CA VAL A 124 6.67 -5.51 3.23
C VAL A 124 6.69 -5.50 1.70
N ARG A 125 5.53 -5.37 1.06
CA ARG A 125 5.40 -5.37 -0.40
C ARG A 125 4.54 -4.19 -0.84
N LEU A 126 5.07 -3.41 -1.77
CA LEU A 126 4.32 -2.39 -2.51
C LEU A 126 3.83 -3.04 -3.81
N ARG A 127 2.52 -3.27 -3.94
CA ARG A 127 1.93 -3.87 -5.14
C ARG A 127 1.27 -2.78 -5.99
N LEU A 128 2.04 -2.21 -6.91
CA LEU A 128 1.59 -1.16 -7.83
C LEU A 128 0.74 -1.77 -8.95
N GLN A 129 -0.46 -1.24 -9.19
CA GLN A 129 -1.44 -1.85 -10.11
C GLN A 129 -1.94 -0.90 -11.20
N ARG A 130 -2.12 0.39 -10.89
CA ARG A 130 -2.57 1.41 -11.85
C ARG A 130 -1.78 2.71 -11.72
N ILE A 131 -1.35 3.28 -12.84
CA ILE A 131 -0.68 4.58 -12.89
C ILE A 131 -1.75 5.67 -12.83
N ARG A 132 -1.44 6.79 -12.17
CA ARG A 132 -2.30 7.97 -12.18
C ARG A 132 -2.05 8.78 -13.45
N THR A 133 -3.07 8.92 -14.29
CA THR A 133 -3.01 9.66 -15.57
C THR A 133 -3.81 10.96 -15.52
N LEU A 134 -3.47 11.92 -16.38
CA LEU A 134 -4.33 13.09 -16.61
C LEU A 134 -5.61 12.66 -17.34
N ASN A 135 -6.74 13.32 -17.06
CA ASN A 135 -8.03 12.97 -17.66
C ASN A 135 -8.04 13.05 -19.20
N ALA A 136 -7.29 13.99 -19.78
CA ALA A 136 -7.14 14.12 -21.24
C ALA A 136 -6.49 12.88 -21.88
N ASP A 137 -5.51 12.29 -21.19
CA ASP A 137 -4.82 11.11 -21.68
C ASP A 137 -5.64 9.84 -21.40
N LEU A 138 -6.43 9.80 -20.31
CA LEU A 138 -7.37 8.70 -20.03
C LEU A 138 -8.38 8.50 -21.16
N MET A 139 -8.92 9.58 -21.72
CA MET A 139 -9.80 9.51 -22.89
C MET A 139 -9.08 8.92 -24.10
N SER A 140 -7.79 9.19 -24.28
CA SER A 140 -6.96 8.59 -25.33
C SER A 140 -6.66 7.10 -25.10
N PHE A 141 -6.57 6.64 -23.84
CA PHE A 141 -6.45 5.22 -23.51
C PHE A 141 -7.76 4.45 -23.73
N GLN A 142 -8.92 5.08 -23.50
CA GLN A 142 -10.24 4.43 -23.56
C GLN A 142 -10.86 4.45 -24.97
N THR A 143 -10.59 5.48 -25.77
CA THR A 143 -11.20 5.62 -27.12
C THR A 143 -10.49 4.80 -28.20
N ASN A 144 -9.22 4.44 -27.98
CA ASN A 144 -8.46 3.62 -28.92
C ASN A 144 -8.64 2.15 -28.57
N GLY A 145 -9.77 1.56 -28.97
CA GLY A 145 -10.08 0.14 -28.86
C GLY A 145 -9.14 -0.79 -29.65
N ASP A 146 -8.23 -0.22 -30.44
CA ASP A 146 -7.12 -0.92 -31.08
C ASP A 146 -5.84 -0.71 -30.25
N SER A 147 -5.46 -1.71 -29.46
CA SER A 147 -4.25 -1.75 -28.64
C SER A 147 -2.95 -1.49 -29.42
N ASP A 148 -3.00 -1.52 -30.76
CA ASP A 148 -1.86 -1.31 -31.65
C ASP A 148 -1.61 0.17 -32.00
N LYS A 149 -2.54 1.07 -31.66
CA LYS A 149 -2.45 2.52 -31.90
C LYS A 149 -2.43 3.37 -30.64
N LEU A 150 -2.14 2.79 -29.47
CA LEU A 150 -1.72 3.62 -28.35
C LEU A 150 -0.42 4.32 -28.77
N ASP A 151 -0.48 5.64 -28.96
CA ASP A 151 0.69 6.42 -29.35
C ASP A 151 1.81 6.12 -28.33
N LYS A 152 2.88 5.47 -28.79
CA LYS A 152 4.03 5.08 -27.97
C LYS A 152 4.62 6.31 -27.27
N SER A 153 4.40 7.52 -27.79
CA SER A 153 4.77 8.77 -27.13
C SER A 153 4.02 9.03 -25.82
N ILE A 154 2.75 8.62 -25.71
CA ILE A 154 1.90 8.77 -24.52
C ILE A 154 2.27 7.70 -23.51
N ALA A 155 2.35 6.43 -23.94
CA ALA A 155 2.70 5.31 -23.05
C ALA A 155 4.08 5.48 -22.38
N ARG A 156 5.06 6.07 -23.08
CA ARG A 156 6.40 6.33 -22.54
C ARG A 156 6.45 7.37 -21.43
N ARG A 157 5.41 8.20 -21.28
CA ARG A 157 5.34 9.24 -20.25
C ARG A 157 4.81 8.71 -18.92
N TYR A 158 4.24 7.51 -18.89
CA TYR A 158 3.60 6.93 -17.71
C TYR A 158 4.43 5.78 -17.16
N PHE A 159 5.06 6.03 -16.02
CA PHE A 159 5.85 5.05 -15.29
C PHE A 159 5.79 5.34 -13.79
N TYR A 160 6.24 4.37 -12.99
CA TYR A 160 6.46 4.57 -11.56
C TYR A 160 7.93 4.88 -11.32
N SER A 161 8.20 5.84 -10.44
CA SER A 161 9.53 6.13 -9.93
C SER A 161 9.46 6.36 -8.43
N ILE A 162 10.27 5.62 -7.67
CA ILE A 162 10.35 5.70 -6.21
C ILE A 162 11.80 6.01 -5.88
N LYS A 163 12.06 7.13 -5.22
CA LYS A 163 13.41 7.54 -4.79
C LYS A 163 13.73 7.11 -3.37
N ASP A 164 12.70 6.91 -2.54
CA ASP A 164 12.88 6.58 -1.13
C ASP A 164 11.71 5.74 -0.61
N ILE A 165 12.04 4.78 0.25
CA ILE A 165 11.10 3.99 1.06
C ILE A 165 11.68 3.97 2.47
N SER A 166 10.95 4.59 3.41
CA SER A 166 11.32 4.70 4.81
C SER A 166 10.34 3.94 5.70
#